data_AF-A0A670IKI2-F1
#
_entry.id   AF-A0A670IKI2-F1
#
_cell.length_a   1.000
_cell.length_b   1.000
_cell.length_c   1.000
_cell.angle_alpha   90.00
_cell.angle_beta   90.00
_cell.angle_gamma   90.00
#
_symmetry.space_group_name_H-M   'P 1'
#
loop_
_entity.id
_entity.type
_entity.pdbx_description
1 polymer ?
#
loop_
_entity_poly.entity_id
_entity_poly.type
_entity_poly.pdbx_seq_one_letter_code
_entity_poly.pdbx_strand_id
1 'polypeptide(L)'
;MLPEDINIFGTHNPLTWDMGSERYCCEASGSFHIADFIYSFREENMSETIKEKLENYRTAPFDSRFPNQNQTRNCWQNYLDFHRCEKAMNAKGGDPYVCQWYKRVYTSLCPVSWVTSWDERIEEGTFPGKI
;
A
#
# COMPACT_ATOMS: atom_id res chain seq x y z
N MET A 1 -2.92 40.60 -61.62
CA MET A 1 -1.59 40.29 -61.01
C MET A 1 -1.88 39.85 -59.59
N LEU A 2 -1.34 38.70 -59.18
CA LEU A 2 -1.41 38.12 -57.84
C LEU A 2 -0.24 38.66 -56.96
N PRO A 3 -0.11 38.30 -55.66
CA PRO A 3 -1.05 37.67 -54.71
C PRO A 3 -1.11 38.41 -53.35
N GLU A 4 -1.58 37.67 -52.34
CA GLU A 4 -1.50 37.88 -50.88
C GLU A 4 -2.63 38.75 -50.28
N ASP A 5 -3.27 38.41 -49.17
CA ASP A 5 -3.12 37.23 -48.27
C ASP A 5 -4.48 36.69 -47.76
N ILE A 6 -4.52 35.45 -47.22
CA ILE A 6 -5.70 34.83 -46.60
C ILE A 6 -5.47 34.63 -45.09
N ASN A 7 -6.13 35.47 -44.30
CA ASN A 7 -6.11 35.40 -42.83
C ASN A 7 -7.44 34.78 -42.33
N ILE A 8 -7.45 33.47 -42.08
CA ILE A 8 -8.63 32.73 -41.62
C ILE A 8 -8.70 32.71 -40.10
N PHE A 9 -9.74 33.34 -39.55
CA PHE A 9 -10.19 33.11 -38.18
C PHE A 9 -10.55 31.63 -37.99
N GLY A 10 -9.79 30.92 -37.15
CA GLY A 10 -10.05 29.53 -36.75
C GLY A 10 -10.17 29.42 -35.24
N THR A 11 -11.37 29.17 -34.72
CA THR A 11 -11.64 28.97 -33.29
C THR A 11 -11.11 27.62 -32.81
N HIS A 12 -10.11 27.59 -31.93
CA HIS A 12 -9.63 26.34 -31.33
C HIS A 12 -10.25 26.09 -29.94
N ASN A 13 -10.96 24.97 -29.86
CA ASN A 13 -11.61 24.42 -28.66
C ASN A 13 -10.57 23.60 -27.85
N PRO A 14 -10.44 23.75 -26.52
CA PRO A 14 -9.31 23.20 -25.76
C PRO A 14 -9.49 21.70 -25.41
N LEU A 15 -9.46 20.82 -26.41
CA LEU A 15 -9.57 19.36 -26.24
C LEU A 15 -8.47 18.56 -26.97
N THR A 16 -7.38 19.21 -27.38
CA THR A 16 -6.21 18.53 -27.98
C THR A 16 -4.98 18.75 -27.11
N TRP A 17 -4.58 17.72 -26.37
CA TRP A 17 -3.25 17.66 -25.76
C TRP A 17 -2.30 16.99 -26.75
N ASP A 18 -1.31 17.73 -27.23
CA ASP A 18 -0.30 17.20 -28.15
C ASP A 18 0.56 16.14 -27.46
N MET A 19 0.56 14.92 -27.99
CA MET A 19 1.53 13.87 -27.64
C MET A 19 2.88 14.15 -28.33
N GLY A 20 3.55 15.21 -27.89
CA GLY A 20 4.84 15.66 -28.41
C GLY A 20 6.03 14.99 -27.73
N SER A 21 6.54 13.91 -28.35
CA SER A 21 7.96 13.51 -28.32
C SER A 21 8.65 13.27 -26.96
N GLU A 22 8.70 12.01 -26.54
CA GLU A 22 10.01 11.39 -26.25
C GLU A 22 10.02 9.91 -26.62
N ARG A 23 11.03 9.48 -27.38
CA ARG A 23 11.06 8.19 -28.08
C ARG A 23 12.06 7.26 -27.37
N TYR A 24 11.61 6.50 -26.38
CA TYR A 24 12.39 5.39 -25.83
C TYR A 24 12.06 4.10 -26.58
N CYS A 25 12.87 3.78 -27.60
CA CYS A 25 12.87 2.46 -28.20
C CYS A 25 13.65 1.49 -27.32
N CYS A 26 12.94 0.58 -26.66
CA CYS A 26 13.48 -0.71 -26.21
C CYS A 26 12.47 -1.79 -26.62
N GLU A 27 12.92 -2.75 -27.42
CA GLU A 27 12.13 -3.92 -27.75
C GLU A 27 11.98 -4.78 -26.50
N ALA A 28 10.74 -4.98 -26.05
CA ALA A 28 10.42 -5.96 -25.01
C ALA A 28 9.14 -6.69 -25.40
N SER A 29 9.29 -7.95 -25.81
CA SER A 29 8.19 -8.86 -26.07
C SER A 29 7.48 -9.22 -24.76
N GLY A 30 6.44 -8.47 -24.41
CA GLY A 30 5.58 -8.76 -23.28
C GLY A 30 4.37 -7.82 -23.24
N SER A 31 3.16 -8.40 -23.14
CA SER A 31 1.92 -7.63 -22.99
C SER A 31 1.82 -7.02 -21.59
N PHE A 32 2.54 -5.93 -21.35
CA PHE A 32 2.42 -5.16 -20.11
C PHE A 32 1.11 -4.36 -20.16
N HIS A 33 0.09 -4.76 -19.40
CA HIS A 33 -1.14 -3.99 -19.36
C HIS A 33 -0.93 -2.73 -18.51
N ILE A 34 -1.61 -1.64 -18.86
CA ILE A 34 -1.61 -0.39 -18.08
C ILE A 34 -2.04 -0.66 -16.62
N ALA A 35 -2.89 -1.66 -16.40
CA ALA A 35 -3.28 -2.13 -15.07
C ALA A 35 -2.10 -2.65 -14.23
N ASP A 36 -1.14 -3.36 -14.83
CA ASP A 36 0.03 -3.92 -14.12
C ASP A 36 0.96 -2.79 -13.66
N PHE A 37 1.17 -1.79 -14.51
CA PHE A 37 1.94 -0.58 -14.18
C PHE A 37 1.30 0.23 -13.05
N ILE A 38 -0.03 0.42 -13.08
CA ILE A 38 -0.78 1.09 -12.00
C ILE A 38 -0.72 0.29 -10.69
N TYR A 39 -0.75 -1.04 -10.75
CA TYR A 39 -0.65 -1.90 -9.55
C TYR A 39 0.76 -1.82 -8.93
N SER A 40 1.81 -1.88 -9.76
CA SER A 40 3.21 -1.73 -9.33
C SER A 40 3.43 -0.40 -8.62
N PHE A 41 3.05 0.71 -9.28
CA PHE A 41 3.20 2.06 -8.72
C PHE A 41 2.43 2.23 -7.40
N ARG A 42 1.27 1.58 -7.24
CA ARG A 42 0.48 1.68 -6.01
C ARG A 42 1.13 0.97 -4.81
N GLU A 43 1.76 -0.19 -5.01
CA GLU A 43 2.45 -0.91 -3.93
C GLU A 43 3.72 -0.17 -3.48
N GLU A 44 4.49 0.41 -4.42
CA GLU A 44 5.71 1.18 -4.13
C GLU A 44 5.41 2.41 -3.26
N ASN A 45 4.47 3.26 -3.69
CA ASN A 45 4.00 4.44 -2.93
C ASN A 45 3.48 4.08 -1.52
N MET A 46 2.83 2.91 -1.39
CA MET A 46 2.35 2.44 -0.08
C MET A 46 3.50 2.01 0.82
N SER A 47 4.57 1.41 0.28
CA SER A 47 5.75 1.03 1.06
C SER A 47 6.49 2.25 1.62
N GLU A 48 6.66 3.31 0.82
CA GLU A 48 7.40 4.53 1.20
C GLU A 48 6.66 5.34 2.26
N THR A 49 5.35 5.55 2.09
CA THR A 49 4.52 6.24 3.09
C THR A 49 4.36 5.46 4.39
N ILE A 50 4.68 4.17 4.42
CA ILE A 50 4.78 3.36 5.65
C ILE A 50 6.18 3.48 6.27
N LYS A 51 7.26 3.55 5.46
CA LYS A 51 8.65 3.78 5.92
C LYS A 51 8.76 5.08 6.73
N GLU A 52 8.29 6.20 6.19
CA GLU A 52 8.27 7.51 6.88
C GLU A 52 7.49 7.49 8.22
N LYS A 53 6.36 6.75 8.26
CA LYS A 53 5.55 6.59 9.48
C LYS A 53 6.22 5.72 10.54
N LEU A 54 7.05 4.76 10.14
CA LEU A 54 7.81 3.91 11.06
C LEU A 54 9.00 4.66 11.66
N GLU A 55 9.68 5.50 10.89
CA GLU A 55 10.78 6.35 11.40
C GLU A 55 10.30 7.32 12.49
N ASN A 56 9.10 7.89 12.32
CA ASN A 56 8.49 8.80 13.29
C ASN A 56 7.64 8.09 14.38
N TYR A 57 7.62 6.75 14.41
CA TYR A 57 6.78 5.98 15.33
C TYR A 57 7.29 6.06 16.78
N ARG A 58 6.43 6.52 17.69
CA ARG A 58 6.71 6.55 19.14
C ARG A 58 5.85 5.57 19.95
N THR A 59 4.57 5.48 19.62
CA THR A 59 3.57 4.63 20.28
C THR A 59 2.37 4.44 19.35
N ALA A 60 1.47 3.52 19.69
CA ALA A 60 0.25 3.30 18.93
C ALA A 60 -0.62 4.58 18.92
N PRO A 61 -1.04 5.08 17.75
CA PRO A 61 -1.94 6.23 17.67
C PRO A 61 -3.34 5.87 18.15
N PHE A 62 -4.15 6.89 18.44
CA PHE A 62 -5.57 6.71 18.75
C PHE A 62 -6.32 6.12 17.55
N ASP A 63 -7.06 5.03 17.78
CA ASP A 63 -7.90 4.38 16.78
C ASP A 63 -9.38 4.64 17.12
N SER A 64 -10.08 5.35 16.25
CA SER A 64 -11.50 5.68 16.42
C SER A 64 -12.44 4.48 16.39
N ARG A 65 -11.97 3.31 15.93
CA ARG A 65 -12.69 2.02 16.01
C ARG A 65 -12.73 1.48 17.44
N PHE A 66 -11.78 1.89 18.29
CA PHE A 66 -11.62 1.43 19.67
C PHE A 66 -11.52 2.61 20.65
N PRO A 67 -12.55 3.47 20.76
CA PRO A 67 -12.49 4.70 21.57
C PRO A 67 -12.62 4.46 23.08
N ASN A 68 -12.99 3.24 23.50
CA ASN A 68 -13.27 2.90 24.89
C ASN A 68 -11.99 2.50 25.66
N GLN A 69 -12.05 2.55 26.99
CA GLN A 69 -10.92 2.15 27.85
C GLN A 69 -10.47 0.68 27.66
N ASN A 70 -11.38 -0.21 27.24
CA ASN A 70 -11.04 -1.61 26.94
C ASN A 70 -10.39 -1.75 25.55
N GLN A 71 -9.05 -1.86 25.53
CA GLN A 71 -8.22 -1.99 24.33
C GLN A 71 -7.95 -3.45 23.91
N THR A 72 -8.55 -4.46 24.56
CA THR A 72 -8.32 -5.88 24.23
C THR A 72 -8.60 -6.21 22.76
N ARG A 73 -9.67 -5.64 22.18
CA ARG A 73 -9.97 -5.84 20.74
C ARG A 73 -8.99 -5.13 19.81
N ASN A 74 -8.40 -4.01 20.22
CA ASN A 74 -7.41 -3.29 19.43
C ASN A 74 -6.11 -4.11 19.31
N CYS A 75 -5.60 -4.61 20.45
CA CYS A 75 -4.49 -5.56 20.49
C CYS A 75 -4.75 -6.79 19.59
N TRP A 76 -5.87 -7.49 19.82
CA TRP A 76 -6.23 -8.71 19.08
C TRP A 76 -6.35 -8.48 17.56
N GLN A 77 -6.97 -7.38 17.15
CA GLN A 77 -7.15 -7.06 15.73
C GLN A 77 -5.80 -6.79 15.04
N ASN A 78 -4.90 -6.01 15.64
CA ASN A 78 -3.59 -5.72 15.04
C ASN A 78 -2.67 -6.96 15.00
N TYR A 79 -2.77 -7.86 15.97
CA TYR A 79 -2.06 -9.15 15.95
C TYR A 79 -2.53 -10.04 14.78
N LEU A 80 -3.85 -10.17 14.59
CA LEU A 80 -4.40 -10.90 13.43
C LEU A 80 -4.04 -10.25 12.10
N ASP A 81 -4.10 -8.92 12.01
CA ASP A 81 -3.83 -8.21 10.76
C ASP A 81 -2.34 -8.24 10.38
N PHE A 82 -1.43 -8.32 11.36
CA PHE A 82 -0.01 -8.61 11.10
C PHE A 82 0.16 -9.96 10.39
N HIS A 83 -0.31 -11.07 10.99
CA HIS A 83 -0.11 -12.40 10.40
C HIS A 83 -0.87 -12.62 9.09
N ARG A 84 -2.05 -11.99 8.92
CA ARG A 84 -2.77 -11.97 7.63
C ARG A 84 -1.97 -11.22 6.55
N CYS A 85 -1.41 -10.07 6.90
CA CYS A 85 -0.56 -9.29 5.99
C CYS A 85 0.68 -10.09 5.61
N GLU A 86 1.39 -10.67 6.58
CA GLU A 86 2.57 -11.52 6.38
C GLU A 86 2.26 -12.70 5.44
N LYS A 87 1.18 -13.44 5.71
CA LYS A 87 0.70 -14.54 4.88
C LYS A 87 0.33 -14.08 3.45
N ALA A 88 -0.32 -12.93 3.31
CA ALA A 88 -0.68 -12.38 2.00
C ALA A 88 0.53 -11.88 1.20
N MET A 89 1.52 -11.27 1.85
CA MET A 89 2.76 -10.81 1.20
C MET A 89 3.65 -11.99 0.83
N ASN A 90 3.80 -12.99 1.69
CA ASN A 90 4.52 -14.22 1.38
C ASN A 90 3.90 -14.99 0.19
N ALA A 91 2.57 -14.98 0.06
CA ALA A 91 1.88 -15.60 -1.08
C ALA A 91 1.99 -14.79 -2.39
N LYS A 92 2.17 -13.46 -2.31
CA LYS A 92 2.28 -12.56 -3.47
C LYS A 92 3.72 -12.24 -3.88
N GLY A 93 4.71 -12.48 -3.02
CA GLY A 93 6.07 -11.97 -3.19
C GLY A 93 6.20 -10.45 -2.97
N GLY A 94 5.31 -9.84 -2.19
CA GLY A 94 5.30 -8.39 -1.92
C GLY A 94 6.26 -7.96 -0.80
N ASP A 95 6.50 -6.64 -0.65
CA ASP A 95 7.38 -6.10 0.39
C ASP A 95 6.78 -6.35 1.81
N PRO A 96 7.43 -7.16 2.67
CA PRO A 96 6.96 -7.40 4.04
C PRO A 96 7.03 -6.15 4.92
N TYR A 97 7.70 -5.07 4.48
CA TYR A 97 7.75 -3.80 5.19
C TYR A 97 6.36 -3.22 5.48
N VAL A 98 5.41 -3.38 4.55
CA VAL A 98 4.01 -2.94 4.70
C VAL A 98 3.37 -3.50 5.98
N CYS A 99 3.73 -4.73 6.36
CA CYS A 99 3.19 -5.40 7.54
C CYS A 99 3.84 -4.94 8.85
N GLN A 100 5.02 -4.31 8.82
CA GLN A 100 5.75 -3.89 10.03
C GLN A 100 4.99 -2.85 10.85
N TRP A 101 4.11 -2.05 10.24
CA TRP A 101 3.22 -1.14 10.96
C TRP A 101 2.38 -1.87 12.02
N TYR A 102 1.68 -2.94 11.62
CA TYR A 102 0.88 -3.75 12.54
C TYR A 102 1.75 -4.37 13.63
N LYS A 103 2.98 -4.80 13.30
CA LYS A 103 3.95 -5.33 14.26
C LYS A 103 4.28 -4.33 15.36
N ARG A 104 4.57 -3.07 15.01
CA ARG A 104 4.83 -1.99 15.98
C ARG A 104 3.61 -1.71 16.85
N VAL A 105 2.41 -1.68 16.25
CA VAL A 105 1.16 -1.39 16.96
C VAL A 105 0.78 -2.49 17.96
N TYR A 106 0.74 -3.77 17.55
CA TYR A 106 0.38 -4.83 18.51
C TYR A 106 1.45 -4.99 19.60
N THR A 107 2.74 -4.83 19.28
CA THR A 107 3.83 -4.88 20.30
C THR A 107 3.68 -3.77 21.36
N SER A 108 3.11 -2.62 20.98
CA SER A 108 2.88 -1.50 21.91
C SER A 108 1.59 -1.62 22.73
N LEU A 109 0.61 -2.41 22.28
CA LEU A 109 -0.71 -2.55 22.89
C LEU A 109 -0.92 -3.87 23.66
N CYS A 110 -0.29 -4.95 23.20
CA CYS A 110 -0.53 -6.28 23.73
C CYS A 110 0.41 -6.61 24.90
N PRO A 111 -0.09 -7.26 25.98
CA PRO A 111 0.78 -7.90 26.97
C PRO A 111 1.66 -8.96 26.30
N VAL A 112 2.96 -8.97 26.64
CA VAL A 112 3.93 -9.95 26.09
C VAL A 112 3.48 -11.40 26.33
N SER A 113 2.87 -11.68 27.49
CA SER A 113 2.33 -12.98 27.85
C SER A 113 1.16 -13.45 26.97
N TRP A 114 0.42 -12.53 26.35
CA TRP A 114 -0.62 -12.88 25.38
C TRP A 114 0.01 -13.24 24.05
N VAL A 115 0.92 -12.41 23.55
CA VAL A 115 1.64 -12.60 22.29
C VAL A 115 2.34 -13.96 22.28
N THR A 116 3.17 -14.26 23.30
CA THR A 116 3.85 -15.57 23.40
C THR A 116 2.85 -16.74 23.40
N SER A 117 1.75 -16.64 24.17
CA SER A 117 0.73 -17.69 24.22
C SER A 117 -0.10 -17.85 22.94
N TRP A 118 -0.05 -16.87 22.03
CA TRP A 118 -0.69 -16.92 20.73
C TRP A 118 0.27 -17.44 19.67
N ASP A 119 1.54 -17.03 19.72
CA ASP A 119 2.61 -17.51 18.85
C ASP A 119 2.78 -19.04 19.02
N GLU A 120 2.85 -19.53 20.26
CA GLU A 120 2.85 -20.98 20.58
C GLU A 120 1.66 -21.72 19.92
N ARG A 121 0.46 -21.15 19.98
CA ARG A 121 -0.75 -21.74 19.39
C ARG A 121 -0.78 -21.68 17.87
N ILE A 122 -0.08 -20.72 17.26
CA ILE A 122 0.08 -20.65 15.81
C ILE A 122 1.05 -21.76 15.36
N GLU A 123 2.16 -21.95 16.08
CA GLU A 123 3.12 -23.04 15.82
C GLU A 123 2.49 -24.43 16.01
N GLU A 124 1.66 -24.62 17.05
CA GLU A 124 0.89 -25.84 17.27
C GLU A 124 -0.30 -26.02 16.29
N GLY A 125 -0.70 -24.98 15.56
CA GLY A 125 -1.93 -24.98 14.76
C GLY A 125 -3.24 -24.99 15.57
N THR A 126 -3.19 -24.72 16.88
CA THR A 126 -4.33 -24.70 17.81
C THR A 126 -4.98 -23.31 17.96
N PHE A 127 -4.48 -22.31 17.24
CA PHE A 127 -4.94 -20.92 17.32
C PHE A 127 -6.39 -20.73 16.82
N PRO A 128 -7.30 -20.12 17.63
CA PRO A 128 -8.72 -20.01 17.29
C PRO A 128 -9.07 -18.88 16.30
N GLY A 129 -8.11 -18.00 15.98
CA GLY A 129 -8.33 -16.88 15.07
C GLY A 129 -8.05 -17.23 13.61
N LYS A 130 -8.88 -16.73 12.68
CA LYS A 130 -8.65 -16.92 11.23
C LYS A 130 -7.53 -16.01 10.73
N ILE A 131 -6.40 -16.62 10.36
CA ILE A 131 -5.22 -16.04 9.70
C ILE A 131 -5.17 -16.51 8.25
#